data_AF-A0A7W9WAT8-F1
#
_entry.id   AF-A0A7W9WAT8-F1
#
_cell.length_a   1.000
_cell.length_b   1.000
_cell.length_c   1.000
_cell.angle_alpha   90.00
_cell.angle_beta   90.00
_cell.angle_gamma   90.00
#
_symmetry.space_group_name_H-M   'P 1'
#
loop_
_entity.id
_entity.type
_entity.pdbx_description
1 polymer ?
#
loop_
_entity_poly.entity_id
_entity_poly.type
_entity_poly.pdbx_seq_one_letter_code
_entity_poly.pdbx_strand_id
1 'polypeptide(L)'
;MNESEPAVVIYAGGWHYKGYHNTPSVCILRLYQPRAEDGALDTPETLPPAVALFTEAHNNEGTSITNRIEVLATSAWEYLQKPEKPPIVIEHYLNRGVYNPTRDRWQFPESFDIVEFDRKPDGSFEKPRWRRIPRTEVEKLVGSDLLKLSTDT
;
A
#
# COMPACT_ATOMS: atom_id res chain seq x y z
N MET A 1 21.79 -9.08 -15.19
CA MET A 1 20.59 -8.33 -14.74
C MET A 1 20.96 -7.77 -13.40
N ASN A 2 21.02 -6.44 -13.25
CA ASN A 2 21.26 -5.82 -11.95
C ASN A 2 20.03 -6.11 -11.09
N GLU A 3 20.23 -6.77 -9.95
CA GLU A 3 19.21 -6.89 -8.93
C GLU A 3 19.14 -5.54 -8.22
N SER A 4 18.06 -4.80 -8.43
CA SER A 4 17.80 -3.55 -7.70
C SER A 4 17.78 -3.85 -6.19
N GLU A 5 18.46 -3.04 -5.37
CA GLU A 5 18.44 -3.24 -3.92
C GLU A 5 16.99 -3.24 -3.38
N PRO A 6 16.67 -4.10 -2.39
CA PRO A 6 15.35 -4.14 -1.79
C PRO A 6 15.02 -2.79 -1.12
N ALA A 7 13.76 -2.38 -1.24
CA ALA A 7 13.29 -1.20 -0.53
C ALA A 7 13.40 -1.39 1.00
N VAL A 8 13.66 -0.30 1.71
CA VAL A 8 13.66 -0.30 3.18
C VAL A 8 12.22 -0.20 3.68
N VAL A 9 11.82 -1.12 4.56
CA VAL A 9 10.56 -0.97 5.29
C VAL A 9 10.73 0.11 6.35
N ILE A 10 10.04 1.23 6.18
CA ILE A 10 10.09 2.37 7.11
C ILE A 10 8.89 2.44 8.04
N TYR A 11 7.85 1.64 7.77
CA TYR A 11 6.72 1.42 8.66
C TYR A 11 6.06 0.07 8.34
N ALA A 12 5.69 -0.69 9.36
CA ALA A 12 4.82 -1.85 9.25
C ALA A 12 3.98 -1.99 10.53
N GLY A 13 2.66 -1.93 10.40
CA GLY A 13 1.79 -2.05 11.57
C GLY A 13 0.33 -1.67 11.32
N GLY A 14 -0.45 -1.70 12.40
CA GLY A 14 -1.83 -1.23 12.41
C GLY A 14 -1.90 0.28 12.21
N TRP A 15 -2.59 0.71 11.16
CA TRP A 15 -2.82 2.10 10.81
C TRP A 15 -4.27 2.48 11.10
N HIS A 16 -4.45 3.35 12.08
CA HIS A 16 -5.76 3.79 12.52
C HIS A 16 -6.27 4.94 11.66
N TYR A 17 -7.56 4.90 11.34
CA TYR A 17 -8.22 5.97 10.60
C TYR A 17 -9.68 6.10 11.05
N LYS A 18 -10.30 7.21 10.69
CA LYS A 18 -11.73 7.43 10.92
C LYS A 18 -12.52 6.90 9.74
N GLY A 19 -13.37 5.91 9.98
CA GLY A 19 -14.37 5.42 9.02
C GLY A 19 -15.60 6.34 8.93
N TYR A 20 -16.68 5.84 8.35
CA TYR A 20 -18.00 6.46 8.35
C TYR A 20 -18.45 6.79 9.77
N HIS A 21 -19.17 7.90 9.93
CA HIS A 21 -19.65 8.41 11.22
C HIS A 21 -18.55 8.57 12.30
N ASN A 22 -17.28 8.73 11.88
CA ASN A 22 -16.12 8.78 12.76
C ASN A 22 -15.85 7.49 13.56
N THR A 23 -16.40 6.34 13.13
CA THR A 23 -16.10 5.06 13.77
C THR A 23 -14.60 4.76 13.67
N PRO A 24 -13.93 4.40 14.78
CA PRO A 24 -12.55 3.96 14.74
C PRO A 24 -12.39 2.76 13.81
N SER A 25 -11.43 2.85 12.90
CA SER A 25 -11.07 1.80 11.95
C SER A 25 -9.58 1.53 12.00
N VAL A 26 -9.19 0.35 11.51
CA VAL A 26 -7.79 -0.04 11.38
C VAL A 26 -7.59 -0.84 10.10
N CYS A 27 -6.47 -0.57 9.42
CA CYS A 27 -5.92 -1.42 8.38
C CYS A 27 -4.46 -1.74 8.72
N ILE A 28 -3.79 -2.60 7.97
CA ILE A 28 -2.34 -2.76 8.09
C ILE A 28 -1.69 -1.86 7.02
N LEU A 29 -0.81 -0.96 7.43
CA LEU A 29 0.02 -0.19 6.50
C LEU A 29 1.43 -0.78 6.49
N ARG A 30 1.97 -1.02 5.30
CA ARG A 30 3.40 -1.18 5.07
C ARG A 30 3.89 -0.06 4.16
N LEU A 31 4.89 0.69 4.62
CA LEU A 31 5.56 1.73 3.84
C LEU A 31 6.96 1.27 3.46
N TYR A 32 7.24 1.30 2.16
CA TYR A 32 8.52 0.94 1.59
C TYR A 32 9.15 2.19 0.99
N GLN A 33 10.39 2.47 1.37
CA GLN A 33 11.22 3.49 0.74
C GLN A 33 12.20 2.79 -0.20
N PRO A 34 12.04 2.92 -1.53
CA PRO A 34 13.03 2.44 -2.48
C PRO A 34 14.39 3.09 -2.22
N ARG A 35 15.45 2.34 -2.48
CA ARG A 35 16.84 2.83 -2.47
C ARG A 35 17.23 3.33 -3.86
N ALA A 36 18.17 4.26 -3.95
CA ALA A 36 18.75 4.62 -5.23
C ALA A 36 19.49 3.41 -5.82
N GLU A 37 19.50 3.29 -7.15
CA GLU A 37 20.31 2.27 -7.82
C GLU A 37 21.82 2.59 -7.65
N ASP A 38 22.61 1.53 -7.42
CA ASP A 38 24.08 1.47 -7.47
C ASP A 38 24.85 2.81 -7.32
N GLY A 39 25.09 3.23 -6.07
CA GLY A 39 26.07 4.27 -5.75
C GLY A 39 25.68 5.71 -6.12
N ALA A 40 24.47 5.93 -6.62
CA ALA A 40 23.91 7.28 -6.67
C ALA A 40 23.70 7.79 -5.23
N LEU A 41 24.03 9.07 -5.00
CA LEU A 41 23.65 9.72 -3.75
C LEU A 41 22.12 9.67 -3.64
N ASP A 42 21.60 9.14 -2.53
CA ASP A 42 20.19 9.16 -2.17
C ASP A 42 19.75 10.62 -1.98
N THR A 43 19.49 11.32 -3.09
CA THR A 43 18.81 12.61 -3.05
C THR A 43 17.31 12.36 -3.24
N PRO A 44 16.45 13.11 -2.55
CA PRO A 44 14.99 12.95 -2.69
C PRO A 44 14.47 13.01 -4.14
N GLU A 45 15.22 13.68 -5.01
CA GLU A 45 14.89 13.90 -6.42
C GLU A 45 15.17 12.68 -7.31
N THR A 46 16.17 11.86 -6.98
CA THR A 46 16.57 10.68 -7.76
C THR A 46 15.87 9.41 -7.29
N LEU A 47 15.40 9.40 -6.04
CA LEU A 47 14.70 8.24 -5.49
C LEU A 47 13.36 7.98 -6.21
N PRO A 48 13.03 6.70 -6.46
CA PRO A 48 11.67 6.33 -6.84
C PRO A 48 10.68 6.74 -5.74
N PRO A 49 9.39 6.96 -6.07
CA PRO A 49 8.37 7.20 -5.06
C PRO A 49 8.29 6.04 -4.08
N ALA A 50 8.06 6.35 -2.80
CA ALA A 50 7.74 5.34 -1.79
C ALA A 50 6.53 4.49 -2.20
N VAL A 51 6.38 3.29 -1.64
CA VAL A 51 5.20 2.45 -1.85
C VAL A 51 4.42 2.33 -0.55
N ALA A 52 3.14 2.67 -0.58
CA ALA A 52 2.22 2.53 0.53
C ALA A 52 1.22 1.40 0.26
N LEU A 53 1.43 0.27 0.92
CA LEU A 53 0.58 -0.91 0.82
C LEU A 53 -0.41 -0.96 1.99
N PHE A 54 -1.67 -0.66 1.72
CA PHE A 54 -2.76 -0.75 2.68
C PHE A 54 -3.45 -2.09 2.57
N THR A 55 -3.36 -2.92 3.60
CA THR A 55 -4.05 -4.20 3.68
C THR A 55 -5.29 -4.09 4.55
N GLU A 56 -6.45 -4.45 4.01
CA GLU A 56 -7.71 -4.49 4.76
C GLU A 56 -7.58 -5.46 5.95
N ALA A 57 -7.94 -5.01 7.16
CA ALA A 57 -7.97 -5.88 8.32
C ALA A 57 -9.27 -6.70 8.34
N HIS A 58 -9.19 -7.97 8.73
CA HIS A 58 -10.35 -8.87 8.79
C HIS A 58 -11.48 -8.37 9.71
N ASN A 59 -11.15 -7.55 10.71
CA ASN A 59 -12.06 -7.02 11.73
C ASN A 59 -12.24 -5.50 11.63
N ASN A 60 -12.21 -4.93 10.42
CA ASN A 60 -12.39 -3.50 10.24
C ASN A 60 -13.87 -3.09 10.28
N GLU A 61 -14.46 -3.12 11.49
CA GLU A 61 -15.86 -2.80 11.74
C GLU A 61 -16.25 -1.37 11.34
N GLY A 62 -15.28 -0.46 11.25
CA GLY A 62 -15.55 0.97 11.07
C GLY A 62 -15.84 1.39 9.62
N THR A 63 -15.12 0.89 8.60
CA THR A 63 -15.31 1.15 7.15
C THR A 63 -14.16 0.55 6.31
N SER A 64 -14.47 -0.18 5.24
CA SER A 64 -13.46 -0.71 4.28
C SER A 64 -12.43 0.33 3.79
N ILE A 65 -11.19 -0.09 3.58
CA ILE A 65 -10.10 0.76 3.08
C ILE A 65 -10.46 1.41 1.73
N THR A 66 -11.18 0.72 0.85
CA THR A 66 -11.59 1.25 -0.47
C THR A 66 -12.39 2.54 -0.32
N ASN A 67 -13.26 2.61 0.69
CA ASN A 67 -14.12 3.78 0.93
C ASN A 67 -13.37 4.96 1.55
N ARG A 68 -12.14 4.76 2.02
CA ARG A 68 -11.33 5.77 2.73
C ARG A 68 -9.93 5.89 2.15
N ILE A 69 -9.71 5.38 0.94
CA ILE A 69 -8.38 5.21 0.39
C ILE A 69 -7.69 6.55 0.12
N GLU A 70 -8.43 7.61 -0.19
CA GLU A 70 -7.90 8.97 -0.35
C GLU A 70 -7.40 9.55 0.98
N VAL A 71 -8.13 9.29 2.07
CA VAL A 71 -7.76 9.70 3.42
C VAL A 71 -6.52 8.94 3.87
N LEU A 72 -6.49 7.63 3.62
CA LEU A 72 -5.35 6.77 3.92
C LEU A 72 -4.10 7.21 3.13
N ALA A 73 -4.22 7.38 1.82
CA ALA A 73 -3.16 7.88 0.95
C ALA A 73 -2.62 9.23 1.43
N THR A 74 -3.53 10.16 1.79
CA THR A 74 -3.14 11.49 2.29
C THR A 74 -2.37 11.35 3.59
N SER A 75 -2.86 10.53 4.53
CA SER A 75 -2.19 10.31 5.81
C SER A 75 -0.80 9.67 5.68
N ALA A 76 -0.61 8.74 4.73
CA ALA A 76 0.70 8.17 4.45
C ALA A 76 1.64 9.20 3.83
N TRP A 77 1.16 10.01 2.87
CA TRP A 77 1.97 11.08 2.29
C TRP A 77 2.35 12.15 3.32
N GLU A 78 1.46 12.46 4.26
CA GLU A 78 1.73 13.33 5.41
C GLU A 78 2.76 12.73 6.37
N TYR A 79 2.64 11.45 6.69
CA TYR A 79 3.62 10.72 7.50
C TYR A 79 5.02 10.80 6.89
N LEU A 80 5.11 10.68 5.55
CA LEU A 80 6.34 10.81 4.78
C LEU A 80 6.85 12.26 4.65
N GLN A 81 6.25 13.24 5.34
CA GLN A 81 6.59 14.66 5.27
C GLN A 81 6.34 15.29 3.90
N LYS A 82 5.30 14.82 3.19
CA LYS A 82 4.82 15.38 1.91
C LYS A 82 5.92 15.52 0.85
N PRO A 83 6.61 14.43 0.48
CA PRO A 83 7.60 14.49 -0.60
C PRO A 83 6.96 14.95 -1.91
N GLU A 84 7.76 15.58 -2.78
CA GLU A 84 7.30 16.06 -4.09
C GLU A 84 6.72 14.92 -4.93
N LYS A 85 7.40 13.77 -4.94
CA LYS A 85 6.89 12.52 -5.51
C LYS A 85 5.95 11.84 -4.51
N PRO A 86 4.63 11.77 -4.76
CA PRO A 86 3.72 11.03 -3.88
C PRO A 86 4.09 9.55 -3.82
N PRO A 87 3.73 8.85 -2.73
CA PRO A 87 3.84 7.41 -2.70
C PRO A 87 2.92 6.76 -3.75
N ILE A 88 3.37 5.65 -4.33
CA ILE A 88 2.51 4.69 -5.03
C ILE A 88 1.63 4.02 -3.99
N VAL A 89 0.32 4.18 -4.13
CA VAL A 89 -0.64 3.59 -3.19
C VAL A 89 -1.16 2.29 -3.76
N ILE A 90 -1.14 1.25 -2.94
CA ILE A 90 -1.63 -0.08 -3.29
C ILE A 90 -2.66 -0.49 -2.24
N GLU A 91 -3.86 -0.76 -2.71
CA GLU A 91 -4.93 -1.41 -1.95
C GLU A 91 -4.73 -2.92 -2.00
N HIS A 92 -4.75 -3.57 -0.85
CA HIS A 92 -4.50 -5.00 -0.73
C HIS A 92 -5.58 -5.66 0.12
N TYR A 93 -6.08 -6.78 -0.39
CA TYR A 93 -6.93 -7.68 0.37
C TYR A 93 -6.37 -9.08 0.34
N LEU A 94 -6.36 -9.71 1.51
CA LEU A 94 -6.08 -11.13 1.66
C LEU A 94 -7.20 -11.97 1.05
N ASN A 95 -6.90 -13.26 0.87
CA ASN A 95 -7.89 -14.29 0.58
C ASN A 95 -9.07 -14.18 1.57
N ARG A 96 -10.30 -14.07 1.03
CA ARG A 96 -11.51 -13.91 1.83
C ARG A 96 -12.71 -14.67 1.23
N GLY A 97 -13.75 -14.82 2.04
CA GLY A 97 -14.94 -15.61 1.69
C GLY A 97 -14.75 -17.11 1.93
N VAL A 98 -15.58 -17.94 1.29
CA VAL A 98 -15.54 -19.40 1.45
C VAL A 98 -14.51 -20.01 0.48
N TYR A 99 -13.70 -20.96 0.96
CA TYR A 99 -12.82 -21.75 0.09
C TYR A 99 -13.62 -22.77 -0.73
N ASN A 100 -13.41 -22.79 -2.04
CA ASN A 100 -14.04 -23.77 -2.94
C ASN A 100 -13.04 -24.90 -3.24
N PRO A 101 -13.19 -26.10 -2.65
CA PRO A 101 -12.25 -27.20 -2.83
C PRO A 101 -12.31 -27.79 -4.25
N THR A 102 -13.43 -27.66 -4.95
CA THR A 102 -13.58 -28.18 -6.33
C THR A 102 -12.83 -27.32 -7.34
N ARG A 103 -12.66 -26.03 -7.08
CA ARG A 103 -11.96 -25.07 -7.95
C ARG A 103 -10.58 -24.68 -7.41
N ASP A 104 -10.17 -25.27 -6.30
CA ASP A 104 -8.94 -24.99 -5.58
C ASP A 104 -8.66 -23.49 -5.39
N ARG A 105 -9.70 -22.73 -4.98
CA ARG A 105 -9.59 -21.28 -4.84
C ARG A 105 -10.57 -20.69 -3.83
N TRP A 106 -10.20 -19.56 -3.24
CA TRP A 106 -11.09 -18.71 -2.45
C TRP A 106 -12.14 -18.03 -3.33
N GLN A 107 -13.34 -17.79 -2.77
CA GLN A 107 -14.39 -17.02 -3.43
C GLN A 107 -13.90 -15.61 -3.83
N PHE A 108 -13.13 -14.99 -2.95
CA PHE A 108 -12.45 -13.72 -3.19
C PHE A 108 -10.95 -13.94 -2.94
N PRO A 109 -10.19 -14.30 -3.98
CA PRO A 109 -8.75 -14.48 -3.84
C PRO A 109 -8.06 -13.17 -3.46
N GLU A 110 -6.83 -13.29 -2.96
CA GLU A 110 -5.95 -12.17 -2.70
C GLU A 110 -5.87 -11.24 -3.91
N SER A 111 -5.89 -9.94 -3.66
CA SER A 111 -5.91 -8.93 -4.71
C SER A 111 -5.11 -7.70 -4.33
N PHE A 112 -4.42 -7.14 -5.32
CA PHE A 112 -3.67 -5.90 -5.23
C PHE A 112 -4.15 -4.94 -6.31
N ASP A 113 -4.44 -3.71 -5.94
CA ASP A 113 -4.89 -2.68 -6.87
C ASP A 113 -4.04 -1.43 -6.63
N ILE A 114 -3.31 -0.97 -7.67
CA ILE A 114 -2.71 0.37 -7.63
C ILE A 114 -3.85 1.38 -7.67
N VAL A 115 -3.76 2.39 -6.81
CA VAL A 115 -4.75 3.46 -6.73
C VAL A 115 -4.12 4.76 -7.19
N GLU A 116 -4.66 5.30 -8.28
CA GLU A 116 -4.29 6.60 -8.81
C GLU A 116 -5.30 7.66 -8.35
N PHE A 117 -4.84 8.90 -8.19
CA PHE A 117 -5.65 9.98 -7.65
C PHE A 117 -5.48 11.27 -8.43
N ASP A 118 -6.47 12.14 -8.35
CA ASP A 118 -6.29 13.56 -8.60
C ASP A 118 -5.76 14.24 -7.32
N ARG A 119 -5.18 15.44 -7.47
CA ARG A 119 -4.72 16.27 -6.36
C ARG A 119 -5.64 17.46 -6.16
N LYS A 120 -6.05 17.68 -4.91
CA LYS A 120 -6.73 18.90 -4.49
C LYS A 120 -5.73 20.06 -4.37
N PRO A 121 -6.23 21.32 -4.33
CA PRO A 121 -5.37 22.50 -4.08
C PRO A 121 -4.60 22.47 -2.76
N ASP A 122 -5.13 21.78 -1.73
CA ASP A 122 -4.44 21.58 -0.44
C ASP A 122 -3.41 20.44 -0.46
N GLY A 123 -3.24 19.79 -1.61
CA GLY A 123 -2.36 18.65 -1.83
C GLY A 123 -2.97 17.30 -1.45
N SER A 124 -4.13 17.24 -0.79
CA SER A 124 -4.78 15.95 -0.47
C SER A 124 -5.22 15.22 -1.74
N PHE A 125 -5.39 13.89 -1.63
CA PHE A 125 -5.80 13.05 -2.75
C PHE A 125 -7.33 13.04 -2.91
N GLU A 126 -7.81 12.89 -4.14
CA GLU A 126 -9.23 12.69 -4.45
C GLU A 126 -9.45 11.83 -5.71
N LYS A 127 -10.71 11.44 -5.96
CA LYS A 127 -11.14 10.75 -7.19
C LYS A 127 -10.30 9.51 -7.53
N PRO A 128 -10.24 8.53 -6.61
CA PRO A 128 -9.44 7.32 -6.76
C PRO A 128 -9.85 6.53 -8.00
N ARG A 129 -8.86 5.91 -8.64
CA ARG A 129 -9.01 5.02 -9.79
C ARG A 129 -8.14 3.79 -9.57
N TRP A 130 -8.74 2.61 -9.69
CA TRP A 130 -8.08 1.35 -9.37
C TRP A 130 -7.61 0.64 -10.63
N ARG A 131 -6.39 0.09 -10.56
CA ARG A 131 -5.85 -0.82 -11.57
C ARG A 131 -5.35 -2.09 -10.88
N ARG A 132 -5.99 -3.22 -11.19
CA ARG A 132 -5.58 -4.55 -10.73
C ARG A 132 -4.17 -4.87 -11.22
N ILE A 133 -3.32 -5.31 -10.29
CA ILE A 133 -1.97 -5.77 -10.59
C ILE A 133 -1.71 -7.15 -9.95
N PRO A 134 -0.84 -7.97 -10.55
CA PRO A 134 -0.41 -9.21 -9.92
C PRO A 134 0.54 -8.93 -8.74
N ARG A 135 0.60 -9.87 -7.80
CA ARG A 135 1.57 -9.86 -6.69
C ARG A 135 3.01 -9.62 -7.16
N THR A 136 3.41 -10.23 -8.27
CA THR A 136 4.76 -10.09 -8.84
C THR A 136 5.08 -8.66 -9.30
N GLU A 137 4.09 -7.83 -9.62
CA GLU A 137 4.29 -6.40 -9.91
C GLU A 137 4.51 -5.62 -8.61
N VAL A 138 3.79 -5.96 -7.53
CA VAL A 138 4.00 -5.37 -6.20
C VAL A 138 5.41 -5.69 -5.69
N GLU A 139 5.83 -6.95 -5.79
CA GLU A 139 7.16 -7.41 -5.35
C GLU A 139 8.29 -6.69 -6.10
N LYS A 140 8.10 -6.39 -7.40
CA LYS A 140 9.03 -5.56 -8.17
C LYS A 140 9.06 -4.11 -7.67
N LEU A 141 7.89 -3.53 -7.37
CA LEU A 141 7.81 -2.16 -6.85
C LEU A 141 8.50 -2.00 -5.49
N VAL A 142 8.45 -3.02 -4.64
CA VAL A 142 9.09 -3.01 -3.31
C VAL A 142 10.49 -3.63 -3.31
N GLY A 143 10.96 -4.17 -4.43
CA GLY A 143 12.25 -4.84 -4.56
C GLY A 143 12.43 -6.08 -3.69
N SER A 144 11.34 -6.68 -3.19
CA SER A 144 11.40 -7.81 -2.24
C SER A 144 10.16 -8.70 -2.30
N ASP A 145 10.32 -9.93 -1.83
CA ASP A 145 9.22 -10.90 -1.69
C ASP A 145 8.35 -10.53 -0.48
N LEU A 146 7.05 -10.34 -0.72
CA LEU A 146 6.09 -9.99 0.32
C LEU A 146 5.93 -11.07 1.40
N LEU A 147 6.26 -12.34 1.12
CA LEU A 147 6.23 -13.43 2.11
C LEU A 147 7.34 -13.31 3.15
N LYS A 148 8.52 -12.80 2.76
CA LYS A 148 9.67 -12.64 3.66
C LYS A 148 9.50 -11.50 4.65
N LEU A 149 8.53 -10.62 4.42
CA LEU A 149 8.23 -9.45 5.25
C LEU A 149 7.13 -9.73 6.30
N SER A 150 6.65 -10.97 6.37
CA SER A 150 5.57 -11.40 7.28
C SER A 150 6.04 -12.03 8.59
N THR A 151 7.36 -12.17 8.80
CA THR A 151 7.93 -12.88 9.96
C THR A 151 8.29 -11.99 11.16
N ASP A 152 8.08 -10.68 11.08
CA ASP A 152 8.42 -9.72 12.16
C ASP A 152 7.18 -9.07 12.80
N THR A 153 6.13 -9.86 13.08
CA THR A 153 5.00 -9.46 13.94
C THR A 153 4.68 -10.51 14.97
#